data_AF-A0A4R3XE50-F1
#
_entry.id   AF-A0A4R3XE50-F1
#
_cell.length_a   1.000
_cell.length_b   1.000
_cell.length_c   1.000
_cell.angle_alpha   90.00
_cell.angle_beta   90.00
_cell.angle_gamma   90.00
#
_symmetry.space_group_name_H-M   'P 1'
#
loop_
_entity.id
_entity.type
_entity.pdbx_description
1 polymer ?
#
loop_
_entity_poly.entity_id
_entity_poly.type
_entity_poly.pdbx_seq_one_letter_code
_entity_poly.pdbx_strand_id
1 'polypeptide(L)'
;MDKQDFSEYEKRRAEQHEKLCRATALLMCLDHRICHLRACYRKRMCSGPMRPSPHQAGAVRAQREIGLSGKACAELPFCVANMAAQLFGRYSKLRSDLQQVAIDVPELDLLQACREVAAKPPLKRRPLDFFPRSSDFKR
;
A
#
# COMPACT_ATOMS: atom_id res chain seq x y z
N MET A 1 29.49 -11.78 21.61
CA MET A 1 28.77 -10.61 21.08
C MET A 1 27.29 -10.86 21.26
N ASP A 2 26.64 -10.10 22.13
CA ASP A 2 25.18 -10.12 22.19
C ASP A 2 24.63 -9.67 20.84
N LYS A 3 23.75 -10.48 20.26
CA LYS A 3 23.00 -10.09 19.08
C LYS A 3 22.12 -8.92 19.50
N GLN A 4 22.34 -7.76 18.89
CA GLN A 4 21.55 -6.57 19.14
C GLN A 4 20.07 -6.90 18.87
N ASP A 5 19.22 -6.73 19.88
CA ASP A 5 17.79 -7.05 19.78
C ASP A 5 17.06 -5.93 19.03
N PHE A 6 16.56 -6.24 17.84
CA PHE A 6 15.79 -5.32 17.00
C PHE A 6 14.28 -5.58 17.06
N SER A 7 13.80 -6.46 17.94
CA SER A 7 12.39 -6.92 17.96
C SER A 7 11.38 -5.76 18.04
N GLU A 8 11.57 -4.81 18.96
CA GLU A 8 10.71 -3.63 19.11
C GLU A 8 10.79 -2.67 17.93
N TYR A 9 11.96 -2.56 17.29
CA TYR A 9 12.11 -1.78 16.08
C TYR A 9 11.35 -2.42 14.91
N GLU A 10 11.48 -3.73 14.73
CA GLU A 10 10.80 -4.47 13.66
C GLU A 10 9.28 -4.44 13.82
N LYS A 11 8.75 -4.50 15.05
CA LYS A 11 7.32 -4.32 15.33
C LYS A 11 6.82 -2.96 14.86
N ARG A 12 7.45 -1.87 15.31
CA ARG A 12 7.06 -0.50 14.91
C ARG A 12 7.15 -0.32 13.40
N ARG A 13 8.20 -0.85 12.77
CA ARG A 13 8.38 -0.80 11.32
C ARG A 13 7.28 -1.57 10.58
N ALA A 14 6.89 -2.75 11.07
CA ALA A 14 5.82 -3.54 10.49
C ALA A 14 4.47 -2.82 10.57
N GLU A 15 4.16 -2.22 11.71
CA GLU A 15 2.93 -1.42 11.89
C GLU A 15 2.89 -0.20 10.96
N GLN A 16 3.99 0.56 10.87
CA GLN A 16 4.09 1.70 9.96
C GLN A 16 3.94 1.27 8.50
N HIS A 17 4.61 0.17 8.12
CA HIS A 17 4.52 -0.40 6.78
C HIS A 17 3.09 -0.82 6.43
N GLU A 18 2.40 -1.51 7.33
CA GLU A 18 1.01 -1.92 7.13
C GLU A 18 0.08 -0.70 6.99
N LYS A 19 0.19 0.29 7.89
CA LYS A 19 -0.60 1.53 7.85
C LYS A 19 -0.44 2.25 6.51
N LEU A 20 0.82 2.49 6.08
CA LEU A 20 1.13 3.13 4.80
C LEU A 20 0.56 2.33 3.62
N CYS A 21 0.76 1.00 3.61
CA CYS A 21 0.31 0.18 2.52
C CYS A 21 -1.22 0.15 2.40
N ARG A 22 -1.94 0.12 3.53
CA ARG A 22 -3.41 0.17 3.57
C ARG A 22 -3.96 1.53 3.15
N ALA A 23 -3.35 2.63 3.60
CA ALA A 23 -3.71 3.97 3.17
C ALA A 23 -3.54 4.15 1.66
N THR A 24 -2.41 3.68 1.12
CA THR A 24 -2.14 3.68 -0.32
C THR A 24 -3.16 2.83 -1.09
N ALA A 25 -3.47 1.62 -0.60
CA ALA A 25 -4.45 0.75 -1.23
C ALA A 25 -5.88 1.31 -1.16
N LEU A 26 -6.21 2.10 -0.13
CA LEU A 26 -7.47 2.82 -0.05
C LEU A 26 -7.58 3.87 -1.17
N LEU A 27 -6.59 4.75 -1.30
CA LEU A 27 -6.62 5.80 -2.33
C LEU A 27 -6.54 5.25 -3.75
N MET A 28 -5.71 4.23 -3.99
CA MET A 28 -5.52 3.72 -5.35
C MET A 28 -6.46 2.56 -5.69
N CYS A 29 -6.55 1.54 -4.83
CA CYS A 29 -7.19 0.29 -5.23
C CYS A 29 -8.70 0.28 -4.98
N LEU A 30 -9.17 0.96 -3.93
CA LEU A 30 -10.61 1.06 -3.66
C LEU A 30 -11.28 2.13 -4.53
N ASP A 31 -10.67 3.31 -4.70
CA ASP A 31 -11.21 4.38 -5.55
C ASP A 31 -11.32 3.93 -7.03
N HIS A 32 -10.28 3.24 -7.54
CA HIS A 32 -10.25 2.77 -8.93
C HIS A 32 -10.84 1.39 -9.16
N ARG A 33 -11.53 0.83 -8.17
CA ARG A 33 -12.16 -0.51 -8.22
C ARG A 33 -11.24 -1.69 -8.57
N ILE A 34 -9.95 -1.58 -8.25
CA ILE A 34 -8.94 -2.63 -8.45
C ILE A 34 -9.08 -3.72 -7.38
N CYS A 35 -9.45 -3.34 -6.16
CA CYS A 35 -9.71 -4.32 -5.10
C CYS A 35 -11.03 -5.05 -5.38
N HIS A 36 -11.08 -6.37 -5.27
CA HIS A 36 -12.33 -7.14 -5.45
C HIS A 36 -12.97 -7.61 -4.13
N LEU A 37 -12.35 -7.28 -2.99
CA LEU A 37 -12.86 -7.69 -1.68
C LEU A 37 -14.06 -6.82 -1.27
N ARG A 38 -15.25 -7.41 -1.30
CA ARG A 38 -16.52 -6.77 -0.91
C ARG A 38 -16.46 -6.11 0.47
N ALA A 39 -15.77 -6.72 1.42
CA ALA A 39 -15.59 -6.18 2.77
C ALA A 39 -14.90 -4.80 2.77
N CYS A 40 -13.91 -4.60 1.90
CA CYS A 40 -13.18 -3.34 1.81
C CYS A 40 -14.06 -2.21 1.29
N TYR A 41 -14.93 -2.48 0.32
CA TYR A 41 -15.89 -1.51 -0.19
C TYR A 41 -16.93 -1.13 0.86
N ARG A 42 -17.52 -2.13 1.55
CA ARG A 42 -18.54 -1.89 2.58
C ARG A 42 -17.99 -1.02 3.71
N LYS A 43 -16.75 -1.28 4.13
CA LYS A 43 -16.08 -0.51 5.19
C LYS A 43 -15.44 0.79 4.68
N ARG A 44 -15.39 1.01 3.37
CA ARG A 44 -14.64 2.09 2.69
C ARG A 44 -13.20 2.19 3.21
N MET A 45 -12.57 1.04 3.44
CA MET A 45 -11.20 0.96 3.96
C MET A 45 -10.55 -0.37 3.55
N CYS A 46 -9.24 -0.39 3.35
CA CYS A 46 -8.53 -1.61 3.01
C CYS A 46 -8.42 -2.54 4.22
N SER A 47 -9.25 -3.58 4.27
CA SER A 47 -9.25 -4.62 5.30
C SER A 47 -8.82 -5.99 4.76
N GLY A 48 -8.18 -6.03 3.58
CA GLY A 48 -7.69 -7.28 3.00
C GLY A 48 -6.52 -7.87 3.79
N PRO A 49 -6.27 -9.18 3.67
CA PRO A 49 -5.10 -9.79 4.30
C PRO A 49 -3.81 -9.22 3.69
N MET A 50 -2.78 -9.08 4.52
CA MET A 50 -1.42 -8.82 4.07
C MET A 50 -0.83 -10.14 3.57
N ARG A 51 -0.10 -10.11 2.45
CA ARG A 51 0.49 -11.30 1.82
C ARG A 51 1.90 -11.00 1.35
N PRO A 52 2.84 -11.95 1.46
CA PRO A 52 4.16 -11.82 0.84
C PRO A 52 4.04 -11.47 -0.64
N SER A 53 4.86 -10.54 -1.11
CA SER A 53 4.83 -10.08 -2.49
C SER A 53 6.21 -10.18 -3.13
N PRO A 54 6.33 -10.65 -4.38
CA PRO A 54 7.58 -10.60 -5.14
C PRO A 54 8.15 -9.19 -5.24
N HIS A 55 7.28 -8.17 -5.27
CA HIS A 55 7.68 -6.77 -5.32
C HIS A 55 8.49 -6.30 -4.11
N GLN A 56 8.37 -6.98 -2.96
CA GLN A 56 9.11 -6.66 -1.74
C GLN A 56 10.44 -7.40 -1.62
N ALA A 57 10.78 -8.31 -2.55
CA ALA A 57 11.99 -9.13 -2.46
C ALA A 57 13.28 -8.31 -2.28
N GLY A 58 13.41 -7.20 -3.02
CA GLY A 58 14.55 -6.28 -2.88
C GLY A 58 14.61 -5.59 -1.51
N ALA A 59 13.47 -5.12 -1.01
CA ALA A 59 13.40 -4.47 0.30
C ALA A 59 13.71 -5.45 1.45
N VAL A 60 13.23 -6.69 1.34
CA VAL A 60 13.53 -7.77 2.29
C VAL A 60 15.02 -8.08 2.29
N ARG A 61 15.64 -8.18 1.11
CA ARG A 61 17.08 -8.43 0.98
C ARG A 61 17.90 -7.30 1.63
N ALA A 62 17.59 -6.04 1.32
CA ALA A 62 18.28 -4.90 1.90
C ALA A 62 18.17 -4.86 3.43
N GLN A 63 17.00 -5.23 3.99
CA GLN A 63 16.83 -5.33 5.44
C GLN A 63 17.70 -6.41 6.08
N ARG A 64 17.85 -7.56 5.41
CA ARG A 64 18.72 -8.64 5.89
C ARG A 64 20.19 -8.25 5.87
N GLU A 65 20.61 -7.50 4.85
CA GLU A 65 21.99 -7.00 4.73
C GLU A 65 22.38 -6.05 5.87
N ILE A 66 21.42 -5.31 6.44
CA ILE A 66 21.64 -4.44 7.61
C ILE A 66 21.34 -5.13 8.97
N GLY A 67 21.17 -6.46 8.98
CA GLY A 67 20.99 -7.25 10.21
C GLY A 67 19.56 -7.38 10.72
N LEU A 68 18.55 -6.96 9.97
CA LEU A 68 17.12 -7.16 10.30
C LEU A 68 16.59 -8.47 9.70
N SER A 69 15.42 -8.94 10.15
CA SER A 69 14.82 -10.19 9.63
C SER A 69 14.29 -10.06 8.20
N GLY A 70 13.91 -8.84 7.80
CA GLY A 70 13.23 -8.54 6.55
C GLY A 70 11.71 -8.78 6.58
N LYS A 71 11.17 -9.36 7.66
CA LYS A 71 9.74 -9.73 7.74
C LYS A 71 8.83 -8.51 7.82
N ALA A 72 9.30 -7.44 8.45
CA ALA A 72 8.51 -6.23 8.71
C ALA A 72 7.96 -5.55 7.45
N CYS A 73 8.60 -5.72 6.29
CA CYS A 73 8.16 -5.11 5.03
C CYS A 73 7.87 -6.12 3.92
N ALA A 74 7.81 -7.42 4.23
CA ALA A 74 7.68 -8.46 3.21
C ALA A 74 6.29 -8.51 2.55
N GLU A 75 5.27 -8.02 3.25
CA GLU A 75 3.88 -8.22 2.88
C GLU A 75 3.21 -6.97 2.32
N LEU A 76 2.29 -7.17 1.38
CA LEU A 76 1.44 -6.11 0.82
C LEU A 76 -0.04 -6.50 0.95
N PRO A 77 -0.96 -5.54 0.87
CA PRO A 77 -2.38 -5.84 0.79
C PRO A 77 -2.67 -6.80 -0.37
N PHE A 78 -3.60 -7.73 -0.17
CA PHE A 78 -3.95 -8.75 -1.15
C PHE A 78 -4.15 -8.22 -2.59
N CYS A 79 -4.82 -7.09 -2.75
CA CYS A 79 -5.07 -6.47 -4.06
C CYS A 79 -3.81 -5.95 -4.76
N VAL A 80 -2.69 -5.84 -4.04
CA VAL A 80 -1.41 -5.31 -4.52
C VAL A 80 -0.34 -6.41 -4.63
N ALA A 81 -0.42 -7.44 -3.80
CA ALA A 81 0.65 -8.44 -3.65
C ALA A 81 1.11 -9.09 -4.97
N ASN A 82 0.20 -9.32 -5.92
CA ASN A 82 0.49 -9.89 -7.25
C ASN A 82 0.09 -8.94 -8.39
N MET A 83 0.02 -7.64 -8.11
CA MET A 83 -0.34 -6.64 -9.11
C MET A 83 0.71 -6.57 -10.22
N ALA A 84 0.28 -6.33 -11.47
CA ALA A 84 1.18 -6.15 -12.60
C ALA A 84 2.19 -5.02 -12.35
N ALA A 85 3.43 -5.18 -12.81
CA ALA A 85 4.54 -4.28 -12.51
C ALA A 85 4.24 -2.80 -12.81
N GLN A 86 3.55 -2.50 -13.91
CA GLN A 86 3.17 -1.12 -14.27
C GLN A 86 2.24 -0.47 -13.24
N LEU A 87 1.22 -1.21 -12.78
CA LEU A 87 0.31 -0.74 -11.75
C LEU A 87 1.01 -0.67 -10.40
N PHE A 88 1.86 -1.65 -10.09
CA PHE A 88 2.67 -1.62 -8.88
C PHE A 88 3.61 -0.40 -8.84
N GLY A 89 4.19 0.01 -9.97
CA GLY A 89 5.01 1.22 -10.05
C GLY A 89 4.24 2.48 -9.61
N ARG A 90 2.96 2.59 -10.00
CA ARG A 90 2.09 3.70 -9.54
C ARG A 90 1.75 3.59 -8.08
N TYR A 91 1.45 2.39 -7.61
CA TYR A 91 1.23 2.13 -6.19
C TYR A 91 2.44 2.52 -5.36
N SER A 92 3.64 2.13 -5.79
CA SER A 92 4.90 2.46 -5.13
C SER A 92 5.14 3.97 -5.10
N LYS A 93 4.87 4.69 -6.20
CA LYS A 93 4.98 6.14 -6.24
C LYS A 93 4.03 6.81 -5.25
N LEU A 94 2.75 6.46 -5.27
CA LEU A 94 1.77 6.99 -4.31
C LEU A 94 2.15 6.65 -2.87
N ARG A 95 2.67 5.44 -2.61
CA ARG A 95 3.13 5.04 -1.29
C ARG A 95 4.29 5.93 -0.82
N SER A 96 5.24 6.23 -1.70
CA SER A 96 6.35 7.14 -1.41
C SER A 96 5.85 8.56 -1.13
N ASP A 97 4.90 9.07 -1.91
CA ASP A 97 4.30 10.39 -1.69
C ASP A 97 3.61 10.45 -0.31
N LEU A 98 2.83 9.43 0.04
CA LEU A 98 2.18 9.32 1.36
C LEU A 98 3.16 9.14 2.51
N GLN A 99 4.27 8.45 2.27
CA GLN A 99 5.34 8.32 3.26
C GLN A 99 5.98 9.68 3.53
N GLN A 100 6.19 10.51 2.49
CA GLN A 100 6.70 11.85 2.66
C GLN A 100 5.72 12.73 3.46
N VAL A 101 4.41 12.65 3.17
CA VAL A 101 3.38 13.36 3.97
C VAL A 101 3.43 12.95 5.45
N ALA A 102 3.61 11.66 5.74
CA ALA A 102 3.72 11.17 7.11
C ALA A 102 4.99 11.65 7.83
N ILE A 103 6.05 11.96 7.08
CA ILE A 103 7.29 12.55 7.63
C ILE A 103 7.08 14.05 7.87
N ASP A 104 6.47 14.74 6.91
CA ASP A 104 6.29 16.20 6.96
C ASP A 104 5.24 16.61 8.02
N VAL A 105 4.24 15.77 8.24
CA VAL A 105 3.14 16.02 9.20
C VAL A 105 2.94 14.79 10.09
N PRO A 106 3.79 14.57 11.10
CA PRO A 106 3.79 13.34 11.90
C PRO A 106 2.55 13.16 12.79
N GLU A 107 1.85 14.25 13.11
CA GLU A 107 0.62 14.25 13.92
C GLU A 107 -0.62 13.85 13.11
N LEU A 108 -0.50 13.79 11.78
CA LEU A 108 -1.60 13.45 10.90
C LEU A 108 -1.94 11.96 11.01
N ASP A 109 -3.20 11.65 11.35
CA ASP A 109 -3.74 10.31 11.11
C ASP A 109 -3.91 10.10 9.60
N LEU A 110 -2.85 9.61 8.98
CA LEU A 110 -2.77 9.41 7.54
C LEU A 110 -3.90 8.52 7.01
N LEU A 111 -4.30 7.48 7.75
CA LEU A 111 -5.32 6.55 7.29
C LEU A 111 -6.69 7.24 7.29
N GLN A 112 -6.99 8.00 8.34
CA GLN A 112 -8.22 8.78 8.42
C GLN A 112 -8.25 9.88 7.36
N ALA A 113 -7.16 10.62 7.16
CA ALA A 113 -7.05 11.63 6.11
C ALA A 113 -7.27 11.03 4.70
N CYS A 114 -6.64 9.88 4.42
CA CYS A 114 -6.86 9.17 3.14
C CYS A 114 -8.31 8.72 2.98
N ARG A 115 -8.97 8.30 4.05
CA ARG A 115 -10.39 7.91 4.03
C ARG A 115 -11.30 9.09 3.70
N GLU A 116 -11.02 10.26 4.25
CA GLU A 116 -11.76 11.48 3.95
C GLU A 116 -11.57 11.91 2.49
N VAL A 117 -10.35 11.83 1.98
CA VAL A 117 -10.06 12.09 0.55
C VAL A 117 -10.82 11.12 -0.34
N ALA A 118 -10.80 9.81 -0.05
CA ALA A 118 -11.52 8.79 -0.81
C ALA A 118 -13.06 8.90 -0.71
N ALA A 119 -13.58 9.50 0.37
CA ALA A 119 -15.02 9.69 0.55
C ALA A 119 -15.57 10.90 -0.22
N LYS A 120 -14.72 11.87 -0.57
CA LYS A 120 -15.14 13.04 -1.34
C LYS A 120 -15.50 12.59 -2.76
N PRO A 121 -16.68 12.97 -3.29
CA PRO A 121 -16.98 12.72 -4.69
C PRO A 121 -15.89 13.37 -5.54
N PRO A 122 -15.41 12.71 -6.59
CA PRO A 122 -14.43 13.32 -7.48
C PRO A 122 -15.02 14.65 -7.98
N LEU A 123 -14.40 15.78 -7.62
CA LEU A 123 -14.65 17.07 -8.25
C LEU A 123 -14.66 16.80 -9.75
N LYS A 124 -15.79 16.97 -10.45
CA LYS A 124 -16.04 16.61 -11.86
C LYS A 124 -14.71 16.53 -12.62
N ARG A 125 -14.08 15.35 -12.63
CA ARG A 125 -12.69 15.22 -13.09
C ARG A 125 -12.73 15.55 -14.57
N ARG A 126 -11.99 16.57 -15.02
CA ARG A 126 -11.64 16.69 -16.45
C ARG A 126 -11.04 15.34 -16.87
N PRO A 127 -11.37 14.83 -18.06
CA PRO A 127 -10.94 13.51 -18.50
C PRO A 127 -9.42 13.54 -18.69
N LEU A 128 -8.67 13.18 -17.65
CA LEU A 128 -7.28 12.81 -17.77
C LEU A 128 -7.24 11.29 -17.80
N ASP A 129 -7.08 10.79 -19.02
CA ASP A 129 -6.53 9.48 -19.40
C ASP A 129 -7.15 8.28 -18.67
N PHE A 130 -8.33 7.92 -19.14
CA PHE A 130 -8.94 6.61 -18.90
C PHE A 130 -8.03 5.51 -19.48
N PHE A 131 -7.59 4.60 -18.62
CA PHE A 131 -7.07 3.29 -19.04
C PHE A 131 -8.12 2.57 -19.88
N PRO A 132 -7.73 1.91 -20.99
CA PRO A 132 -8.61 0.95 -21.61
C PRO A 132 -8.91 -0.15 -20.58
N ARG A 133 -10.21 -0.38 -20.32
CA ARG A 133 -10.65 -1.59 -19.63
C ARG A 133 -10.08 -2.77 -20.40
N SER A 134 -9.29 -3.61 -19.74
CA SER A 134 -8.89 -4.91 -20.28
C SER A 134 -10.13 -5.82 -20.35
N SER A 135 -10.97 -5.58 -21.33
CA SER A 135 -12.09 -6.44 -21.70
C SER A 135 -12.11 -6.61 -23.21
N ASP A 136 -10.97 -7.05 -23.76
CA ASP A 136 -10.84 -7.60 -25.11
C ASP A 136 -9.81 -8.74 -25.07
N PHE A 137 -10.15 -9.81 -24.35
CA PHE A 137 -9.65 -11.14 -24.65
C PHE A 137 -10.87 -12.01 -24.93
N LYS A 138 -11.36 -11.92 -26.17
CA LYS A 138 -12.24 -12.94 -26.74
C LYS A 138 -11.43 -14.23 -26.89
N ARG A 139 -11.98 -15.34 -26.42
CA ARG A 139 -11.77 -16.64 -27.07
C ARG A 139 -12.96 -16.87 -27.99
#